data_AF-A0A7S3RIF8-F1
#
_entry.id   AF-A0A7S3RIF8-F1
#
_cell.length_a   1.000
_cell.length_b   1.000
_cell.length_c   1.000
_cell.angle_alpha   90.00
_cell.angle_beta   90.00
_cell.angle_gamma   90.00
#
_symmetry.space_group_name_H-M   'P 1'
#
loop_
_entity.id
_entity.type
_entity.pdbx_description
1 polymer ?
#
loop_
_entity_poly.entity_id
_entity_poly.type
_entity_poly.pdbx_seq_one_letter_code
_entity_poly.pdbx_strand_id
1 'polypeptide(L)'
;MPPPVITYGDWVASWTMQTHLRVIVALSLSWLGALLALCHRVNGGAKGFSREGEPGTAAPLARLLAMGGLYGQQRPYLEVAGVTACAGVLGMVALACCDFVYARHTKARWFALHVIANVWISLLCLPDLAFMAADPLAALKEHRLNHWPASLIFSVHVYHMAFFKNLQPIDWLHHLLMVVLAGPIVITAEVGPMMNYNHFFMCGVPGGVDYLMLFLVKHSWMTPLEEKRIATVINVWFRAPWLVSVACFGYIQFFIDNTPLHIFLFRCFLLLLAAWNGATPPWPLPHPSQTPPRHPPDTSPPLPRSR
;
A
#
# COMPACT_ATOMS: atom_id res chain seq x y z
N MET A 1 40.66 -11.72 -4.50
CA MET A 1 39.59 -12.67 -4.16
C MET A 1 39.06 -13.24 -5.46
N PRO A 2 38.85 -14.56 -5.57
CA PRO A 2 38.18 -15.11 -6.74
C PRO A 2 36.74 -14.59 -6.82
N PRO A 3 36.18 -14.39 -8.03
CA PRO A 3 34.78 -14.03 -8.19
C PRO A 3 33.88 -15.14 -7.60
N PRO A 4 32.71 -14.81 -7.07
CA PRO A 4 31.78 -15.80 -6.56
C PRO A 4 31.39 -16.78 -7.67
N VAL A 5 31.43 -18.08 -7.37
CA VAL A 5 30.97 -19.13 -8.27
C VAL A 5 29.45 -19.07 -8.34
N ILE A 6 28.93 -18.58 -9.46
CA ILE A 6 27.49 -18.60 -9.74
C ILE A 6 27.08 -20.06 -9.97
N THR A 7 26.17 -20.57 -9.15
CA THR A 7 25.66 -21.93 -9.27
C THR A 7 24.50 -21.99 -10.25
N TYR A 8 24.18 -23.18 -10.77
CA TYR A 8 22.99 -23.39 -11.60
C TYR A 8 21.69 -22.99 -10.87
N GLY A 9 21.65 -23.12 -9.54
CA GLY A 9 20.54 -22.66 -8.71
C GLY A 9 20.31 -21.15 -8.79
N ASP A 10 21.38 -20.37 -8.84
CA ASP A 10 21.30 -18.90 -8.93
C ASP A 10 20.70 -18.45 -10.27
N TRP A 11 21.04 -19.16 -11.36
CA TRP A 11 20.46 -18.92 -12.68
C TRP A 11 18.96 -19.21 -12.72
N VAL A 12 18.53 -20.36 -12.19
CA VAL A 12 17.10 -20.73 -12.14
C VAL A 12 16.31 -19.76 -11.27
N ALA A 13 16.86 -19.34 -10.12
CA ALA A 13 16.24 -18.33 -9.26
C ALA A 13 16.09 -16.98 -9.98
N SER A 14 17.12 -16.52 -10.68
CA SER A 14 17.08 -15.26 -11.43
C SER A 14 16.04 -15.26 -12.56
N TRP A 15 15.93 -16.37 -13.30
CA TRP A 15 14.99 -16.52 -14.40
C TRP A 15 13.54 -16.60 -13.91
N THR A 16 13.33 -17.32 -12.80
CA THR A 16 12.02 -17.41 -12.14
C THR A 16 11.59 -16.02 -11.64
N MET A 17 12.49 -15.29 -10.97
CA MET A 17 12.22 -13.92 -10.50
C MET A 17 11.84 -12.97 -11.64
N GLN A 18 12.58 -12.98 -12.75
CA GLN A 18 12.26 -12.15 -13.92
C GLN A 18 10.89 -12.50 -14.51
N THR A 19 10.52 -13.78 -14.53
CA THR A 19 9.23 -14.24 -15.03
C THR A 19 8.09 -13.76 -14.14
N HIS A 20 8.21 -13.90 -12.82
CA HIS A 20 7.22 -13.38 -11.87
C HIS A 20 7.05 -11.86 -11.96
N LEU A 21 8.15 -11.13 -12.09
CA LEU A 21 8.12 -9.67 -12.24
C LEU A 21 7.38 -9.26 -13.52
N ARG A 22 7.65 -9.93 -14.66
CA ARG A 22 6.94 -9.67 -15.92
C ARG A 22 5.43 -9.93 -15.80
N VAL A 23 5.03 -11.00 -15.13
CA VAL A 23 3.61 -11.32 -14.92
C VAL A 23 2.94 -10.28 -14.00
N ILE A 24 3.58 -9.88 -12.91
CA ILE A 24 3.08 -8.82 -12.01
C ILE A 24 2.88 -7.51 -12.78
N VAL A 25 3.84 -7.13 -13.63
CA VAL A 25 3.75 -5.94 -14.47
C VAL A 25 2.61 -6.09 -15.48
N ALA A 26 2.50 -7.23 -16.17
CA ALA A 26 1.45 -7.45 -17.17
C ALA A 26 0.03 -7.44 -16.57
N LEU A 27 -0.17 -8.10 -15.43
CA LEU A 27 -1.46 -8.09 -14.71
C LEU A 27 -1.78 -6.70 -14.19
N SER A 28 -0.78 -5.99 -13.67
CA SER A 28 -0.94 -4.59 -13.29
C SER A 28 -1.39 -3.77 -14.49
N LEU A 29 -0.66 -3.79 -15.62
CA LEU A 29 -1.03 -3.01 -16.81
C LEU A 29 -2.41 -3.39 -17.38
N SER A 30 -2.79 -4.67 -17.33
CA SER A 30 -4.12 -5.12 -17.76
C SER A 30 -5.22 -4.58 -16.85
N TRP A 31 -4.98 -4.61 -15.53
CA TRP A 31 -5.88 -4.01 -14.55
C TRP A 31 -5.99 -2.50 -14.73
N LEU A 32 -4.87 -1.81 -14.98
CA LEU A 32 -4.87 -0.39 -15.33
C LEU A 32 -5.81 -0.15 -16.50
N GLY A 33 -5.63 -0.87 -17.61
CA GLY A 33 -6.46 -0.73 -18.80
C GLY A 33 -7.95 -0.92 -18.50
N ALA A 34 -8.30 -1.96 -17.74
CA ALA A 34 -9.69 -2.23 -17.35
C ALA A 34 -10.26 -1.14 -16.42
N LEU A 35 -9.49 -0.69 -15.43
CA LEU A 35 -9.86 0.42 -14.55
C LEU A 35 -10.09 1.69 -15.36
N LEU A 36 -9.17 2.02 -16.25
CA LEU A 36 -9.25 3.22 -17.08
C LEU A 36 -10.47 3.19 -18.00
N ALA A 37 -10.78 2.05 -18.60
CA ALA A 37 -11.97 1.87 -19.41
C ALA A 37 -13.27 2.03 -18.59
N LEU A 38 -13.30 1.52 -17.36
CA LEU A 38 -14.44 1.66 -16.46
C LEU A 38 -14.60 3.10 -15.99
N CYS A 39 -13.53 3.73 -15.51
CA CYS A 39 -13.52 5.14 -15.14
C CYS A 39 -13.96 6.02 -16.31
N HIS A 40 -13.49 5.74 -17.53
CA HIS A 40 -13.94 6.45 -18.74
C HIS A 40 -15.43 6.24 -19.03
N ARG A 41 -15.98 5.04 -18.83
CA ARG A 41 -17.43 4.80 -19.03
C ARG A 41 -18.30 5.43 -17.95
N VAL A 42 -17.88 5.37 -16.69
CA VAL A 42 -18.61 5.94 -15.55
C VAL A 42 -18.53 7.46 -15.56
N ASN A 43 -17.36 8.02 -15.87
CA ASN A 43 -17.12 9.46 -15.86
C ASN A 43 -17.31 10.14 -17.21
N GLY A 44 -17.30 9.41 -18.33
CA GLY A 44 -17.52 9.96 -19.68
C GLY A 44 -18.92 10.51 -19.91
N GLY A 45 -19.88 10.22 -19.01
CA GLY A 45 -21.18 10.88 -18.96
C GLY A 45 -21.22 12.11 -18.03
N ALA A 46 -20.26 12.27 -17.12
CA ALA A 46 -20.13 13.45 -16.29
C ALA A 46 -19.31 14.48 -17.08
N LYS A 47 -19.90 15.61 -17.46
CA LYS A 47 -19.16 16.75 -18.03
C LYS A 47 -18.00 17.04 -17.09
N GLY A 48 -16.77 16.78 -17.55
CA GLY A 48 -15.58 16.82 -16.71
C GLY A 48 -15.54 18.15 -15.97
N PHE A 49 -15.65 18.09 -14.64
CA PHE A 49 -15.38 19.21 -13.76
C PHE A 49 -13.87 19.48 -13.85
N SER A 50 -13.48 20.17 -14.91
CA SER A 50 -12.21 20.88 -14.94
C SER A 50 -12.25 21.82 -13.75
N ARG A 51 -11.21 21.83 -12.92
CA ARG A 51 -11.06 22.83 -11.85
C ARG A 51 -11.32 24.19 -12.50
N GLU A 52 -12.38 24.88 -12.10
CA GLU A 52 -12.74 26.17 -12.72
C GLU A 52 -11.50 27.07 -12.65
N GLY A 53 -10.94 27.40 -13.81
CA GLY A 53 -9.73 28.24 -13.92
C GLY A 53 -8.45 27.57 -14.42
N GLU A 54 -8.35 26.25 -14.56
CA GLU A 54 -7.20 25.66 -15.27
C GLU A 54 -7.45 25.63 -16.79
N PRO A 55 -6.71 26.42 -17.60
CA PRO A 55 -6.79 26.33 -19.06
C PRO A 55 -6.46 24.90 -19.48
N GLY A 56 -7.19 24.38 -20.47
CA GLY A 56 -7.30 22.95 -20.82
C GLY A 56 -6.03 22.20 -21.28
N THR A 57 -4.85 22.54 -20.79
CA THR A 57 -3.53 22.01 -21.16
C THR A 57 -3.06 20.81 -20.33
N ALA A 58 -3.81 20.38 -19.30
CA ALA A 58 -3.45 19.18 -18.54
C ALA A 58 -3.31 17.96 -19.48
N ALA A 59 -2.11 17.38 -19.51
CA ALA A 59 -1.76 16.25 -20.37
C ALA A 59 -2.76 15.09 -20.19
N PRO A 60 -3.02 14.27 -21.24
CA PRO A 60 -3.98 13.16 -21.16
C PRO A 60 -3.74 12.24 -19.96
N LEU A 61 -2.48 12.02 -19.59
CA LEU A 61 -2.07 11.23 -18.42
C LEU A 61 -2.48 11.87 -17.08
N ALA A 62 -2.46 13.20 -16.96
CA ALA A 62 -2.91 13.90 -15.76
C ALA A 62 -4.44 13.79 -15.60
N ARG A 63 -5.20 13.91 -16.70
CA ARG A 63 -6.65 13.64 -16.70
C ARG A 63 -6.97 12.19 -16.36
N LEU A 64 -6.15 11.27 -16.87
CA LEU A 64 -6.24 9.84 -16.63
C LEU A 64 -6.09 9.49 -15.14
N LEU A 65 -5.11 10.08 -14.48
CA LEU A 65 -4.87 9.90 -13.04
C LEU A 65 -5.86 10.72 -12.17
N ALA A 66 -6.42 11.80 -12.71
CA ALA A 66 -7.46 12.61 -12.07
C ALA A 66 -8.88 12.00 -12.19
N MET A 67 -9.08 10.92 -12.95
CA MET A 67 -10.41 10.24 -13.05
C MET A 67 -10.91 9.66 -11.71
N GLY A 68 -10.10 9.68 -10.66
CA GLY A 68 -10.52 9.37 -9.29
C GLY A 68 -10.99 10.57 -8.46
N GLY A 69 -10.70 11.81 -8.89
CA GLY A 69 -11.01 13.04 -8.17
C GLY A 69 -12.32 13.66 -8.62
N LEU A 70 -13.45 13.10 -8.20
CA LEU A 70 -14.79 13.60 -8.55
C LEU A 70 -15.64 13.92 -7.30
N TYR A 71 -15.08 14.45 -6.21
CA TYR A 71 -15.85 14.48 -4.95
C TYR A 71 -15.63 15.76 -4.14
N GLY A 72 -16.54 16.74 -4.27
CA GLY A 72 -16.55 18.01 -3.53
C GLY A 72 -17.45 18.02 -2.29
N GLN A 73 -17.27 19.06 -1.47
CA GLN A 73 -17.56 19.20 -0.03
C GLN A 73 -19.04 19.27 0.41
N GLN A 74 -20.00 18.66 -0.30
CA GLN A 74 -21.42 18.73 0.06
C GLN A 74 -22.21 17.44 -0.22
N ARG A 75 -21.60 16.26 -0.10
CA ARG A 75 -22.32 15.00 -0.33
C ARG A 75 -22.76 14.35 0.99
N PRO A 76 -23.99 13.80 1.05
CA PRO A 76 -24.42 13.02 2.19
C PRO A 76 -23.46 11.84 2.39
N TYR A 77 -23.06 11.57 3.64
CA TYR A 77 -22.10 10.50 3.98
C TYR A 77 -22.41 9.15 3.33
N LEU A 78 -23.69 8.85 3.12
CA LEU A 78 -24.16 7.63 2.47
C LEU A 78 -23.68 7.49 1.02
N GLU A 79 -23.57 8.59 0.28
CA GLU A 79 -23.11 8.57 -1.10
C GLU A 79 -21.60 8.28 -1.16
N VAL A 80 -20.81 8.94 -0.31
CA VAL A 80 -19.36 8.71 -0.20
C VAL A 80 -19.08 7.26 0.22
N ALA A 81 -19.84 6.77 1.22
CA ALA A 81 -19.76 5.38 1.66
C ALA A 81 -20.13 4.40 0.54
N GLY A 82 -21.22 4.67 -0.19
CA GLY A 82 -21.68 3.84 -1.33
C GLY A 82 -20.64 3.75 -2.44
N VAL A 83 -20.08 4.89 -2.87
CA VAL A 83 -19.03 4.94 -3.90
C VAL A 83 -17.78 4.19 -3.44
N THR A 84 -17.33 4.46 -2.21
CA THR A 84 -16.13 3.82 -1.65
C THR A 84 -16.32 2.31 -1.53
N ALA A 85 -17.51 1.86 -1.13
CA ALA A 85 -17.88 0.45 -1.05
C ALA A 85 -17.93 -0.20 -2.43
N CYS A 86 -18.54 0.44 -3.43
CA CYS A 86 -18.55 -0.05 -4.82
C CYS A 86 -17.13 -0.21 -5.38
N ALA A 87 -16.29 0.82 -5.21
CA ALA A 87 -14.88 0.76 -5.60
C ALA A 87 -14.12 -0.32 -4.81
N GLY A 88 -14.44 -0.51 -3.53
CA GLY A 88 -13.88 -1.58 -2.70
C GLY A 88 -14.26 -2.98 -3.20
N VAL A 89 -15.51 -3.20 -3.62
CA VAL A 89 -15.96 -4.47 -4.22
C VAL A 89 -15.24 -4.72 -5.54
N LEU A 90 -15.11 -3.71 -6.39
CA LEU A 90 -14.34 -3.82 -7.63
C LEU A 90 -12.87 -4.18 -7.37
N GLY A 91 -12.25 -3.55 -6.36
CA GLY A 91 -10.91 -3.89 -5.91
C GLY A 91 -10.79 -5.34 -5.43
N MET A 92 -11.78 -5.85 -4.69
CA MET A 92 -11.81 -7.26 -4.27
C MET A 92 -11.94 -8.23 -5.46
N VAL A 93 -12.81 -7.93 -6.43
CA VAL A 93 -12.94 -8.73 -7.65
C VAL A 93 -11.62 -8.75 -8.42
N ALA A 94 -10.97 -7.60 -8.55
CA ALA A 94 -9.66 -7.50 -9.19
C ALA A 94 -8.60 -8.32 -8.46
N LEU A 95 -8.54 -8.25 -7.13
CA LEU A 95 -7.63 -9.07 -6.33
C LEU A 95 -7.92 -10.56 -6.53
N ALA A 96 -9.20 -10.96 -6.56
CA ALA A 96 -9.59 -12.35 -6.82
C ALA A 96 -9.14 -12.81 -8.22
N CYS A 97 -9.24 -11.96 -9.23
CA CYS A 97 -8.71 -12.25 -10.58
C CYS A 97 -7.19 -12.42 -10.56
N CYS A 98 -6.45 -11.48 -9.96
CA CYS A 98 -5.00 -11.57 -9.79
C CYS A 98 -4.59 -12.83 -9.01
N ASP A 99 -5.39 -13.21 -8.03
CA ASP A 99 -5.16 -14.40 -7.24
C ASP A 99 -5.37 -15.67 -8.07
N PHE A 100 -6.50 -15.75 -8.77
CA PHE A 100 -6.85 -16.89 -9.61
C PHE A 100 -5.85 -17.11 -10.75
N VAL A 101 -5.44 -16.03 -11.42
CA VAL A 101 -4.56 -16.10 -12.59
C VAL A 101 -3.09 -16.26 -12.20
N TYR A 102 -2.69 -15.74 -11.03
CA TYR A 102 -1.27 -15.68 -10.67
C TYR A 102 -0.97 -16.05 -9.23
N ALA A 103 -1.50 -15.32 -8.23
CA ALA A 103 -0.95 -15.41 -6.88
C ALA A 103 -1.08 -16.81 -6.26
N ARG A 104 -2.17 -17.53 -6.56
CA ARG A 104 -2.39 -18.91 -6.09
C ARG A 104 -1.35 -19.91 -6.58
N HIS A 105 -0.60 -19.58 -7.63
CA HIS A 105 0.47 -20.39 -8.19
C HIS A 105 1.84 -20.09 -7.56
N THR A 106 1.89 -19.16 -6.60
CA THR A 106 3.12 -18.80 -5.89
C THR A 106 3.14 -19.37 -4.47
N LYS A 107 4.34 -19.63 -3.92
CA LYS A 107 4.49 -20.06 -2.52
C LYS A 107 4.07 -18.99 -1.52
N ALA A 108 4.02 -17.74 -1.97
CA ALA A 108 3.82 -16.54 -1.18
C ALA A 108 2.58 -15.77 -1.66
N ARG A 109 1.49 -16.51 -1.93
CA ARG A 109 0.22 -16.01 -2.48
C ARG A 109 -0.21 -14.66 -1.90
N TRP A 110 -0.24 -14.55 -0.58
CA TRP A 110 -0.66 -13.32 0.11
C TRP A 110 0.26 -12.13 -0.21
N PHE A 111 1.58 -12.32 -0.06
CA PHE A 111 2.56 -11.27 -0.29
C PHE A 111 2.56 -10.81 -1.76
N ALA A 112 2.33 -11.73 -2.71
CA ALA A 112 2.20 -11.39 -4.13
C ALA A 112 1.01 -10.45 -4.40
N LEU A 113 -0.17 -10.74 -3.82
CA LEU A 113 -1.34 -9.88 -3.94
C LEU A 113 -1.10 -8.50 -3.34
N HIS A 114 -0.44 -8.45 -2.19
CA HIS A 114 -0.12 -7.21 -1.52
C HIS A 114 0.83 -6.33 -2.34
N VAL A 115 1.86 -6.91 -2.95
CA VAL A 115 2.77 -6.16 -3.85
C VAL A 115 1.98 -5.54 -5.00
N ILE A 116 1.12 -6.32 -5.67
CA ILE A 116 0.30 -5.83 -6.79
C ILE A 116 -0.58 -4.65 -6.33
N ALA A 117 -1.28 -4.81 -5.21
CA ALA A 117 -2.16 -3.76 -4.70
C ALA A 117 -1.40 -2.50 -4.28
N ASN A 118 -0.25 -2.65 -3.61
CA ASN A 118 0.54 -1.51 -3.14
C ASN A 118 1.15 -0.72 -4.31
N VAL A 119 1.50 -1.38 -5.43
CA VAL A 119 1.87 -0.70 -6.67
C VAL A 119 0.72 0.18 -7.15
N TRP A 120 -0.50 -0.35 -7.16
CA TRP A 120 -1.69 0.40 -7.56
C TRP A 120 -2.02 1.58 -6.67
N ILE A 121 -1.99 1.36 -5.35
CA ILE A 121 -2.17 2.41 -4.35
C ILE A 121 -1.13 3.52 -4.57
N SER A 122 0.14 3.15 -4.76
CA SER A 122 1.23 4.11 -5.01
C SER A 122 0.95 4.98 -6.22
N LEU A 123 0.59 4.37 -7.36
CA LEU A 123 0.32 5.09 -8.61
C LEU A 123 -0.88 6.03 -8.50
N LEU A 124 -1.96 5.57 -7.86
CA LEU A 124 -3.18 6.35 -7.70
C LEU A 124 -3.03 7.52 -6.71
N CYS A 125 -2.05 7.44 -5.80
CA CYS A 125 -1.72 8.54 -4.88
C CYS A 125 -0.81 9.62 -5.50
N LEU A 126 -0.16 9.36 -6.65
CA LEU A 126 0.83 10.30 -7.23
C LEU A 126 0.29 11.71 -7.50
N PRO A 127 -0.93 11.92 -8.02
CA PRO A 127 -1.45 13.28 -8.24
C PRO A 127 -1.55 14.11 -6.96
N ASP A 128 -2.09 13.52 -5.89
CA ASP A 128 -2.25 14.20 -4.60
C ASP A 128 -0.90 14.39 -3.89
N LEU A 129 0.02 13.44 -4.05
CA LEU A 129 1.40 13.58 -3.59
C LEU A 129 2.10 14.76 -4.28
N ALA A 130 1.96 14.89 -5.60
CA ALA A 130 2.51 15.99 -6.36
C ALA A 130 1.87 17.33 -5.96
N PHE A 131 0.56 17.35 -5.71
CA PHE A 131 -0.14 18.56 -5.26
C PHE A 131 0.32 19.01 -3.86
N MET A 132 0.38 18.08 -2.90
CA MET A 132 0.91 18.34 -1.55
C MET A 132 2.36 18.83 -1.58
N ALA A 133 3.19 18.34 -2.50
CA ALA A 133 4.57 18.76 -2.65
C ALA A 133 4.72 20.15 -3.31
N ALA A 134 3.86 20.47 -4.29
CA ALA A 134 3.94 21.71 -5.06
C ALA A 134 3.32 22.91 -4.32
N ASP A 135 2.16 22.72 -3.68
CA ASP A 135 1.45 23.76 -2.93
C ASP A 135 0.74 23.15 -1.71
N PRO A 136 1.45 22.90 -0.60
CA PRO A 136 0.89 22.24 0.57
C PRO A 136 -0.24 23.05 1.21
N LEU A 137 -0.19 24.40 1.15
CA LEU A 137 -1.23 25.23 1.78
C LEU A 137 -2.54 25.19 0.97
N ALA A 138 -2.47 25.21 -0.37
CA ALA A 138 -3.66 25.01 -1.19
C ALA A 138 -4.19 23.58 -1.08
N ALA A 139 -3.30 22.58 -0.98
CA ALA A 139 -3.69 21.19 -0.82
C ALA A 139 -4.41 20.92 0.51
N LEU A 140 -3.98 21.58 1.61
CA LEU A 140 -4.66 21.45 2.91
C LEU A 140 -6.04 22.11 2.97
N LYS A 141 -6.30 23.10 2.10
CA LYS A 141 -7.63 23.72 1.93
C LYS A 141 -8.56 22.94 1.00
N GLU A 142 -8.01 21.96 0.29
CA GLU A 142 -8.78 21.15 -0.64
C GLU A 142 -9.39 19.97 0.11
N HIS A 143 -10.71 19.82 0.01
CA HIS A 143 -11.41 18.69 0.62
C HIS A 143 -11.74 17.60 -0.39
N ARG A 144 -11.52 17.87 -1.69
CA ARG A 144 -11.71 16.86 -2.73
C ARG A 144 -10.70 15.74 -2.56
N LEU A 145 -11.21 14.53 -2.74
CA LEU A 145 -10.48 13.31 -2.42
C LEU A 145 -10.60 12.30 -3.56
N ASN A 146 -9.47 11.70 -3.95
CA ASN A 146 -9.49 10.48 -4.73
C ASN A 146 -9.66 9.29 -3.79
N HIS A 147 -10.83 8.64 -3.80
CA HIS A 147 -11.15 7.52 -2.90
C HIS A 147 -10.55 6.18 -3.35
N TRP A 148 -10.05 6.06 -4.58
CA TRP A 148 -9.58 4.78 -5.11
C TRP A 148 -8.43 4.14 -4.30
N PRO A 149 -7.39 4.88 -3.87
CA PRO A 149 -6.36 4.32 -2.99
C PRO A 149 -6.94 3.75 -1.69
N ALA A 150 -7.82 4.50 -1.02
CA ALA A 150 -8.48 4.04 0.20
C ALA A 150 -9.33 2.79 -0.06
N SER A 151 -10.15 2.78 -1.12
CA SER A 151 -10.94 1.61 -1.51
C SER A 151 -10.08 0.37 -1.74
N LEU A 152 -8.93 0.50 -2.42
CA LEU A 152 -8.02 -0.64 -2.64
C LEU A 152 -7.37 -1.12 -1.35
N ILE A 153 -6.97 -0.21 -0.46
CA ILE A 153 -6.46 -0.57 0.88
C ILE A 153 -7.53 -1.40 1.59
N PHE A 154 -8.77 -0.93 1.61
CA PHE A 154 -9.90 -1.69 2.17
C PHE A 154 -10.06 -3.07 1.50
N SER A 155 -10.10 -3.13 0.17
CA SER A 155 -10.26 -4.37 -0.57
C SER A 155 -9.23 -5.42 -0.17
N VAL A 156 -7.95 -5.02 -0.11
CA VAL A 156 -6.84 -5.90 0.24
C VAL A 156 -7.01 -6.50 1.64
N HIS A 157 -7.34 -5.67 2.63
CA HIS A 157 -7.43 -6.14 4.01
C HIS A 157 -8.70 -6.96 4.26
N VAL A 158 -9.83 -6.57 3.66
CA VAL A 158 -11.06 -7.39 3.71
C VAL A 158 -10.82 -8.74 3.02
N TYR A 159 -10.16 -8.74 1.86
CA TYR A 159 -9.77 -9.96 1.16
C TYR A 159 -8.85 -10.83 2.02
N HIS A 160 -7.87 -10.23 2.71
CA HIS A 160 -6.99 -10.92 3.65
C HIS A 160 -7.78 -11.69 4.72
N MET A 161 -8.62 -10.95 5.44
CA MET A 161 -9.38 -11.47 6.57
C MET A 161 -10.38 -12.55 6.13
N ALA A 162 -10.94 -12.43 4.92
CA ALA A 162 -11.90 -13.39 4.39
C ALA A 162 -11.27 -14.71 3.94
N PHE A 163 -10.11 -14.65 3.27
CA PHE A 163 -9.55 -15.81 2.56
C PHE A 163 -8.27 -16.39 3.16
N PHE A 164 -7.60 -15.69 4.09
CA PHE A 164 -6.40 -16.17 4.77
C PHE A 164 -6.72 -16.35 6.26
N LYS A 165 -6.71 -17.59 6.74
CA LYS A 165 -7.20 -17.92 8.10
C LYS A 165 -6.14 -17.87 9.20
N ASN A 166 -4.88 -17.60 8.86
CA ASN A 166 -3.74 -17.72 9.77
C ASN A 166 -3.33 -16.37 10.41
N LEU A 167 -4.28 -15.47 10.65
CA LEU A 167 -4.00 -14.18 11.29
C LEU A 167 -3.66 -14.39 12.76
N GLN A 168 -2.55 -13.80 13.19
CA GLN A 168 -2.19 -13.71 14.59
C GLN A 168 -3.08 -12.67 15.30
N PRO A 169 -3.22 -12.72 16.63
CA PRO A 169 -4.00 -11.72 17.37
C PRO A 169 -3.54 -10.28 17.11
N ILE A 170 -2.24 -10.06 16.89
CA ILE A 170 -1.70 -8.75 16.53
C ILE A 170 -2.16 -8.28 15.14
N ASP A 171 -2.29 -9.22 14.19
CA ASP A 171 -2.84 -8.90 12.87
C ASP A 171 -4.30 -8.49 13.02
N TRP A 172 -5.10 -9.21 13.81
CA TRP A 172 -6.49 -8.83 14.10
C TRP A 172 -6.62 -7.44 14.71
N LEU A 173 -5.77 -7.09 15.69
CA LEU A 173 -5.76 -5.75 16.28
C LEU A 173 -5.46 -4.68 15.22
N HIS A 174 -4.44 -4.91 14.39
CA HIS A 174 -4.08 -3.99 13.30
C HIS A 174 -5.24 -3.82 12.32
N HIS A 175 -5.88 -4.89 11.88
CA HIS A 175 -7.00 -4.83 10.95
C HIS A 175 -8.22 -4.13 11.56
N LEU A 176 -8.54 -4.40 12.82
CA LEU A 176 -9.64 -3.73 13.52
C LEU A 176 -9.38 -2.21 13.63
N LEU A 177 -8.19 -1.82 14.08
CA LEU A 177 -7.85 -0.40 14.26
C LEU A 177 -7.73 0.34 12.92
N MET A 178 -6.99 -0.22 11.96
CA MET A 178 -6.64 0.48 10.72
C MET A 178 -7.74 0.40 9.65
N VAL A 179 -8.47 -0.70 9.59
CA VAL A 179 -9.44 -0.96 8.50
C VAL A 179 -10.86 -0.72 8.98
N VAL A 180 -11.27 -1.34 10.08
CA VAL A 180 -12.65 -1.25 10.56
C VAL A 180 -12.94 0.11 11.19
N LEU A 181 -11.99 0.67 11.97
CA LEU A 181 -12.19 1.97 12.64
C LEU A 181 -11.60 3.14 11.85
N ALA A 182 -10.30 3.13 11.57
CA ALA A 182 -9.65 4.27 10.93
C ALA A 182 -10.07 4.47 9.47
N GLY A 183 -10.39 3.39 8.75
CA GLY A 183 -10.82 3.45 7.37
C GLY A 183 -12.10 4.29 7.16
N PRO A 184 -13.22 4.03 7.85
CA PRO A 184 -14.41 4.88 7.73
C PRO A 184 -14.17 6.31 8.23
N ILE A 185 -13.35 6.47 9.27
CA ILE A 185 -13.00 7.78 9.83
C ILE A 185 -12.19 8.60 8.80
N VAL A 186 -11.21 8.02 8.12
CA VAL A 186 -10.39 8.78 7.14
C VAL A 186 -11.20 9.25 5.95
N ILE A 187 -12.18 8.44 5.50
CA ILE A 187 -13.11 8.82 4.43
C ILE A 187 -14.02 9.98 4.85
N THR A 188 -14.40 10.04 6.14
CA THR A 188 -15.35 11.04 6.65
C THR A 188 -14.67 12.28 7.26
N ALA A 189 -13.35 12.23 7.54
CA ALA A 189 -12.61 13.30 8.21
C ALA A 189 -12.23 14.50 7.31
N GLU A 190 -12.66 14.51 6.04
CA GLU A 190 -12.45 15.61 5.09
C GLU A 190 -11.01 16.11 5.01
N VAL A 191 -10.04 15.19 5.06
CA VAL A 191 -8.60 15.49 5.04
C VAL A 191 -8.04 15.74 3.64
N GLY A 192 -8.85 15.55 2.59
CA GLY A 192 -8.48 15.90 1.21
C GLY A 192 -7.22 15.18 0.70
N PRO A 193 -6.39 15.82 -0.14
CA PRO A 193 -5.17 15.24 -0.72
C PRO A 193 -4.19 14.66 0.32
N MET A 194 -4.22 15.17 1.56
CA MET A 194 -3.38 14.65 2.65
C MET A 194 -3.65 13.16 2.95
N MET A 195 -4.85 12.65 2.70
CA MET A 195 -5.15 11.22 2.85
C MET A 195 -4.29 10.37 1.92
N ASN A 196 -4.21 10.74 0.64
CA ASN A 196 -3.49 9.95 -0.35
C ASN A 196 -1.97 10.12 -0.21
N TYR A 197 -1.54 11.29 0.26
CA TYR A 197 -0.18 11.48 0.76
C TYR A 197 0.13 10.49 1.90
N ASN A 198 -0.74 10.38 2.90
CA ASN A 198 -0.59 9.40 3.98
C ASN A 198 -0.58 7.95 3.47
N HIS A 199 -1.53 7.58 2.60
CA HIS A 199 -1.62 6.23 2.02
C HIS A 199 -0.39 5.84 1.20
N PHE A 200 0.23 6.79 0.49
CA PHE A 200 1.44 6.55 -0.28
C PHE A 200 2.60 6.08 0.60
N PHE A 201 2.82 6.75 1.73
CA PHE A 201 3.92 6.44 2.65
C PHE A 201 3.59 5.31 3.64
N MET A 202 2.31 5.13 3.98
CA MET A 202 1.87 4.06 4.88
C MET A 202 1.81 2.71 4.14
N CYS A 203 1.01 2.64 3.08
CA CYS A 203 0.65 1.39 2.39
C CYS A 203 1.19 1.31 0.96
N GLY A 204 1.53 2.43 0.32
CA GLY A 204 2.03 2.50 -1.04
C GLY A 204 3.45 1.97 -1.19
N VAL A 205 4.41 2.81 -1.59
CA VAL A 205 5.76 2.35 -1.97
C VAL A 205 6.46 1.61 -0.84
N PRO A 206 6.47 2.10 0.42
CA PRO A 206 7.16 1.42 1.51
C PRO A 206 6.57 0.05 1.79
N GLY A 207 5.23 -0.03 1.83
CA GLY A 207 4.53 -1.29 2.01
C GLY A 207 4.77 -2.24 0.84
N GLY A 208 4.76 -1.76 -0.39
CA GLY A 208 5.01 -2.57 -1.58
C GLY A 208 6.40 -3.20 -1.57
N VAL A 209 7.43 -2.43 -1.19
CA VAL A 209 8.80 -2.96 -1.07
C VAL A 209 8.90 -3.98 0.07
N ASP A 210 8.29 -3.69 1.22
CA ASP A 210 8.26 -4.59 2.38
C ASP A 210 7.63 -5.96 2.02
N TYR A 211 6.45 -5.94 1.41
CA TYR A 211 5.79 -7.17 0.95
C TYR A 211 6.53 -7.87 -0.18
N LEU A 212 7.24 -7.13 -1.05
CA LEU A 212 8.09 -7.74 -2.07
C LEU A 212 9.23 -8.51 -1.40
N MET A 213 9.91 -7.93 -0.41
CA MET A 213 10.97 -8.64 0.31
C MET A 213 10.44 -9.90 1.01
N LEU A 214 9.26 -9.84 1.65
CA LEU A 214 8.62 -11.01 2.24
C LEU A 214 8.29 -12.08 1.18
N PHE A 215 7.86 -11.67 -0.01
CA PHE A 215 7.67 -12.57 -1.15
C PHE A 215 8.99 -13.23 -1.58
N LEU A 216 10.09 -12.46 -1.66
CA LEU A 216 11.43 -12.96 -2.00
C LEU A 216 11.94 -13.96 -0.94
N VAL A 217 11.76 -13.65 0.35
CA VAL A 217 12.13 -14.53 1.47
C VAL A 217 11.39 -15.87 1.38
N LYS A 218 10.08 -15.85 1.09
CA LYS A 218 9.30 -17.10 0.93
C LYS A 218 9.69 -17.95 -0.27
N HIS A 219 10.35 -17.36 -1.27
CA HIS A 219 10.94 -18.09 -2.40
C HIS A 219 12.43 -18.43 -2.20
N SER A 220 13.00 -18.11 -1.04
CA SER A 220 14.43 -18.26 -0.73
C SER A 220 15.35 -17.45 -1.66
N TRP A 221 14.87 -16.33 -2.21
CA TRP A 221 15.66 -15.41 -3.03
C TRP A 221 16.28 -14.26 -2.22
N MET A 222 15.90 -14.15 -0.95
CA MET A 222 16.41 -13.18 0.01
C MET A 222 16.48 -13.85 1.38
N THR A 223 17.51 -13.56 2.17
CA THR A 223 17.55 -14.08 3.54
C THR A 223 16.65 -13.25 4.47
N PRO A 224 16.04 -13.85 5.52
CA PRO A 224 15.23 -13.10 6.48
C PRO A 224 15.99 -11.98 7.20
N LEU A 225 17.32 -12.08 7.30
CA LEU A 225 18.13 -11.04 7.94
C LEU A 225 18.32 -9.83 7.02
N GLU A 226 18.50 -10.06 5.71
CA GLU A 226 18.56 -8.98 4.72
C GLU A 226 17.24 -8.22 4.63
N GLU A 227 16.13 -8.95 4.57
CA GLU A 227 14.78 -8.35 4.59
C GLU A 227 14.60 -7.42 5.79
N LYS A 228 14.87 -7.89 7.02
CA LYS A 228 14.75 -7.07 8.24
C LYS A 228 15.66 -5.83 8.24
N ARG A 229 16.89 -5.95 7.73
CA ARG A 229 17.82 -4.83 7.63
C ARG A 229 17.26 -3.76 6.70
N ILE A 230 16.79 -4.15 5.52
CA ILE A 230 16.21 -3.22 4.53
C ILE A 230 14.89 -2.64 5.04
N ALA A 231 14.01 -3.46 5.63
CA ALA A 231 12.74 -3.02 6.21
C ALA A 231 12.95 -1.98 7.33
N THR A 232 13.99 -2.16 8.16
CA THR A 232 14.36 -1.18 9.18
C THR A 232 14.76 0.16 8.56
N VAL A 233 15.59 0.13 7.51
CA VAL A 233 16.00 1.35 6.80
C VAL A 233 14.80 2.05 6.16
N ILE A 234 13.91 1.31 5.49
CA ILE A 234 12.69 1.87 4.89
C ILE A 234 11.80 2.49 5.96
N ASN A 235 11.60 1.82 7.11
CA ASN A 235 10.75 2.32 8.17
C ASN A 235 11.31 3.61 8.79
N VAL A 236 12.61 3.65 9.09
CA VAL A 236 13.24 4.79 9.77
C VAL A 236 13.44 5.98 8.83
N TRP A 237 13.90 5.75 7.60
CA TRP A 237 14.31 6.83 6.70
C TRP A 237 13.25 7.25 5.70
N PHE A 238 12.26 6.39 5.45
CA PHE A 238 11.22 6.69 4.48
C PHE A 238 9.85 6.77 5.17
N ARG A 239 9.34 5.70 5.78
CA ARG A 239 7.98 5.72 6.34
C ARG A 239 7.82 6.74 7.48
N ALA A 240 8.67 6.68 8.51
CA ALA A 240 8.50 7.50 9.71
C ALA A 240 8.53 9.01 9.46
N PRO A 241 9.52 9.59 8.74
CA PRO A 241 9.58 11.05 8.54
C PRO A 241 8.35 11.58 7.81
N TRP A 242 7.87 10.84 6.80
CA TRP A 242 6.72 11.25 6.02
C TRP A 242 5.40 11.09 6.79
N LEU A 243 5.25 10.06 7.63
CA LEU A 243 4.08 9.96 8.52
C LEU A 243 4.08 11.03 9.61
N VAL A 244 5.25 11.46 10.10
CA VAL A 244 5.34 12.63 10.98
C VAL A 244 4.93 13.90 10.23
N SER A 245 5.31 14.05 8.95
CA SER A 245 4.86 15.20 8.15
C SER A 245 3.34 15.23 7.97
N VAL A 246 2.67 14.07 7.85
CA VAL A 246 1.19 13.98 7.87
C VAL A 246 0.63 14.54 9.18
N ALA A 247 1.23 14.17 10.31
CA ALA A 247 0.80 14.68 11.62
C ALA A 247 0.94 16.21 11.71
N CYS A 248 2.05 16.76 11.20
CA CYS A 248 2.28 18.20 11.13
C CYS A 248 1.28 18.91 10.21
N PHE A 249 1.02 18.35 9.02
CA PHE A 249 0.06 18.91 8.08
C PHE A 249 -1.36 18.89 8.62
N GLY A 250 -1.78 17.81 9.27
CA GLY A 250 -3.09 17.75 9.92
C GLY A 250 -3.22 18.75 11.07
N TYR A 251 -2.15 18.98 11.83
CA TYR A 251 -2.12 20.05 12.83
C TYR A 251 -2.31 21.43 12.18
N ILE A 252 -1.59 21.74 11.10
CA ILE A 252 -1.75 23.00 10.37
C ILE A 252 -3.18 23.15 9.83
N GLN A 253 -3.76 22.07 9.29
CA GLN A 253 -5.12 22.06 8.75
C GLN A 253 -6.17 22.47 9.79
N PHE A 254 -5.96 22.19 11.09
CA PHE A 254 -6.85 22.67 12.15
C PHE A 254 -6.92 24.19 12.29
N PHE A 255 -5.86 24.91 11.91
CA PHE A 255 -5.83 26.37 11.95
C PHE A 255 -6.30 27.00 10.64
N ILE A 256 -6.35 26.22 9.56
CA ILE A 256 -6.86 26.64 8.26
C ILE A 256 -8.38 26.50 8.22
N ASP A 257 -8.91 25.36 8.70
CA ASP A 257 -10.31 25.01 8.58
C ASP A 257 -11.07 25.27 9.89
N ASN A 258 -12.19 25.98 9.83
CA ASN A 258 -13.13 26.03 10.94
C ASN A 258 -13.97 24.73 10.97
N THR A 259 -13.39 23.71 11.62
CA THR A 259 -13.86 22.33 11.55
C THR A 259 -14.84 22.04 12.69
N PRO A 260 -16.01 21.40 12.47
CA PRO A 260 -16.90 21.01 13.56
C PRO A 260 -16.22 20.00 14.50
N LEU A 261 -16.58 20.03 15.78
CA LEU A 261 -15.91 19.27 16.84
C LEU A 261 -15.75 17.77 16.55
N HIS A 262 -16.76 17.14 15.93
CA HIS A 262 -16.68 15.70 15.62
C HIS A 262 -15.62 15.38 14.56
N ILE A 263 -15.49 16.19 13.50
CA ILE A 263 -14.43 16.03 12.50
C ILE A 263 -13.06 16.37 13.10
N PHE A 264 -12.98 17.35 14.00
CA PHE A 264 -11.77 17.63 14.76
C PHE A 264 -11.29 16.41 15.56
N LEU A 265 -12.20 15.74 16.29
CA LEU A 265 -11.88 14.52 17.04
C LEU A 265 -11.44 13.37 16.12
N PHE A 266 -12.11 13.19 14.97
CA PHE A 266 -11.72 12.21 13.96
C PHE A 266 -10.31 12.45 13.42
N ARG A 267 -9.99 13.70 13.05
CA ARG A 267 -8.65 14.08 12.61
C ARG A 267 -7.62 13.82 13.72
N CYS A 268 -7.88 14.21 14.97
CA CYS A 268 -7.00 13.90 16.10
C CYS A 268 -6.70 12.40 16.25
N PHE A 269 -7.74 11.56 16.16
CA PHE A 269 -7.57 10.10 16.19
C PHE A 269 -6.67 9.60 15.04
N LEU A 270 -6.87 10.08 13.81
CA LEU A 270 -6.04 9.72 12.66
C LEU A 270 -4.58 10.17 12.81
N LEU A 271 -4.33 11.36 13.37
CA LEU A 271 -2.97 11.84 13.62
C LEU A 271 -2.23 10.98 14.65
N LEU A 272 -2.92 10.58 15.73
CA LEU A 272 -2.36 9.65 16.72
C LEU A 272 -2.03 8.29 16.08
N LEU A 273 -2.90 7.81 15.20
CA LEU A 273 -2.68 6.55 14.49
C LEU A 273 -1.53 6.64 13.49
N ALA A 274 -1.39 7.76 12.77
CA ALA A 274 -0.26 8.02 11.87
C ALA A 274 1.06 8.11 12.67
N ALA A 275 1.05 8.81 13.80
CA ALA A 275 2.19 8.88 14.72
C ALA A 275 2.56 7.50 15.27
N TRP A 276 1.58 6.68 15.67
CA TRP A 276 1.81 5.30 16.09
C TRP A 276 2.49 4.49 14.98
N ASN A 277 1.97 4.54 13.75
CA ASN A 277 2.56 3.83 12.61
C ASN A 277 3.98 4.33 12.25
N GLY A 278 4.26 5.62 12.44
CA GLY A 278 5.60 6.18 12.22
C GLY A 278 6.59 5.89 13.35
N ALA A 279 6.12 5.81 14.60
CA ALA A 279 6.97 5.65 15.78
C ALA A 279 7.21 4.20 16.17
N THR A 280 6.36 3.26 15.73
CA THR A 280 6.53 1.85 16.08
C THR A 280 7.77 1.31 15.35
N PRO A 281 8.86 0.95 16.06
CA PRO A 281 9.99 0.28 15.41
C PRO A 281 9.46 -1.03 14.78
N PRO A 282 10.10 -1.56 13.72
CA PRO A 282 9.75 -2.88 13.19
C PRO A 282 9.73 -3.90 14.35
N TRP A 283 8.52 -4.30 14.74
CA TRP A 283 8.23 -4.98 16.00
C TRP A 283 8.42 -6.50 15.88
N PRO A 284 8.84 -7.16 16.97
CA PRO A 284 10.22 -7.28 17.43
C PRO A 284 11.01 -8.36 16.66
N LEU A 285 12.29 -8.48 17.03
CA LEU A 285 13.21 -9.57 16.66
C LEU A 285 12.54 -10.95 16.72
N PRO A 286 12.98 -11.90 15.86
CA PRO A 286 12.29 -13.18 15.68
C PRO A 286 12.07 -13.89 17.02
N HIS A 287 10.86 -14.42 17.19
CA HIS A 287 10.59 -15.40 18.23
C HIS A 287 11.63 -16.53 18.08
N PRO A 288 12.27 -16.99 19.18
CA PRO A 288 13.31 -18.02 19.13
C PRO A 288 12.93 -19.28 18.34
N SER A 289 11.63 -19.56 18.20
CA SER A 289 11.08 -20.69 17.44
C SER A 289 11.26 -20.60 15.91
N GLN A 290 11.64 -19.45 15.36
CA GLN A 290 11.98 -19.30 13.94
C GLN A 290 13.47 -19.44 13.65
N THR A 291 14.31 -19.69 14.67
CA THR A 291 15.64 -20.22 14.38
C THR A 291 15.46 -21.59 13.74
N PRO A 292 16.01 -21.85 12.54
CA PRO A 292 15.97 -23.19 11.98
C PRO A 292 16.53 -24.14 13.06
N PRO A 293 15.92 -25.32 13.23
CA PRO A 293 16.43 -26.29 14.19
C PRO A 293 17.92 -26.42 13.91
N ARG A 294 18.76 -26.12 14.92
CA ARG A 294 20.20 -26.35 14.80
C ARG A 294 20.32 -27.77 14.30
N HIS A 295 20.95 -27.96 13.14
CA HIS A 295 21.28 -29.30 12.71
C HIS A 295 21.94 -29.99 13.90
N PRO A 296 21.46 -31.20 14.29
CA PRO A 296 22.12 -31.93 15.35
C PRO A 296 23.61 -31.96 15.01
N PRO A 297 24.50 -31.75 16.00
CA PRO A 297 25.93 -31.73 15.76
C PRO A 297 26.28 -32.95 14.92
N ASP A 298 26.97 -32.72 13.81
CA ASP A 298 27.34 -33.78 12.86
C ASP A 298 28.13 -34.83 13.63
N THR A 299 27.50 -35.97 13.91
CA THR A 299 28.11 -37.09 14.62
C THR A 299 28.92 -37.97 13.68
N SER A 300 29.07 -37.59 12.41
CA SER A 300 29.90 -38.36 11.50
C SER A 300 31.37 -38.32 11.96
N PRO A 301 32.04 -39.48 12.07
CA PRO A 301 33.44 -39.54 12.46
C PRO A 301 34.30 -38.80 11.43
N PRO A 302 35.36 -38.10 11.88
CA PRO A 302 36.24 -37.37 10.98
C PRO A 302 36.81 -38.31 9.93
N LEU A 303 36.67 -37.95 8.65
CA LEU A 303 37.23 -38.70 7.53
C LEU A 303 38.75 -38.88 7.75
N PRO A 304 39.28 -40.09 7.50
CA PRO A 304 40.71 -40.35 7.65
C PRO A 304 41.49 -39.41 6.72
N ARG A 305 42.43 -38.65 7.31
CA ARG A 305 43.38 -37.85 6.53
C ARG A 305 44.24 -38.81 5.72
N SER A 306 44.11 -38.78 4.40
CA SER A 306 45.06 -39.41 3.49
C SER A 306 46.42 -38.75 3.70
N ARG A 307 47.42 -39.55 4.08
CA ARG A 307 48.83 -39.14 4.13
C ARG A 307 49.40 -39.05 2.73
#